data_AF-A0A1M6RHS7-F1
#
_entry.id   AF-A0A1M6RHS7-F1
#
_cell.length_a   1.000
_cell.length_b   1.000
_cell.length_c   1.000
_cell.angle_alpha   90.00
_cell.angle_beta   90.00
_cell.angle_gamma   90.00
#
_symmetry.space_group_name_H-M   'P 1'
#
loop_
_entity.id
_entity.type
_entity.pdbx_description
1 polymer ?
#
loop_
_entity_poly.entity_id
_entity_poly.type
_entity_poly.pdbx_seq_one_letter_code
_entity_poly.pdbx_strand_id
1 'polypeptide(L)'
;MFGGLCFMLNGNMLCGVHNGGGMFRVGKANEDAALDVNGVSPLAFTGKKMGGMLDVDDDLMADDARRAQVLALAVEFVGALPAK
;
A
#
# COMPACT_ATOMS: atom_id res chain seq x y z
N MET A 1 -12.72 8.72 -2.37
CA MET A 1 -11.84 9.38 -1.37
C MET A 1 -11.78 8.46 -0.17
N PHE A 2 -10.59 7.98 0.19
CA PHE A 2 -10.41 7.13 1.36
C PHE A 2 -10.67 8.00 2.59
N GLY A 3 -11.72 7.69 3.35
CA GLY A 3 -12.16 8.46 4.52
C GLY A 3 -11.23 8.30 5.73
N GLY A 4 -9.92 8.38 5.52
CA GLY A 4 -8.90 8.22 6.55
C GLY A 4 -7.66 9.06 6.26
N LEU A 5 -6.49 8.63 6.72
CA LEU A 5 -5.24 9.38 6.59
C LEU A 5 -4.41 8.86 5.41
N CYS A 6 -3.77 9.78 4.70
CA CYS A 6 -2.83 9.46 3.64
C CYS A 6 -1.44 10.01 4.01
N PHE A 7 -0.43 9.16 3.89
CA PHE A 7 0.96 9.49 4.12
C PHE A 7 1.68 9.65 2.79
N MET A 8 2.50 10.69 2.71
CA MET A 8 3.21 11.08 1.51
C MET A 8 4.72 10.94 1.74
N LEU A 9 5.45 10.54 0.70
CA LEU A 9 6.90 10.55 0.63
C LEU A 9 7.31 11.40 -0.58
N ASN A 10 8.03 12.49 -0.36
CA ASN A 10 8.47 13.42 -1.42
C ASN A 10 7.32 13.87 -2.36
N GLY A 11 6.16 14.19 -1.79
CA GLY A 11 4.98 14.63 -2.56
C GLY A 11 4.23 13.49 -3.28
N ASN A 12 4.69 12.24 -3.18
CA ASN A 12 4.01 11.06 -3.72
C ASN A 12 3.27 10.29 -2.62
N MET A 13 2.08 9.78 -2.92
CA MET A 13 1.34 8.90 -2.00
C MET A 13 2.17 7.64 -1.74
N LEU A 14 2.43 7.35 -0.46
CA LEU A 14 3.15 6.18 0.01
C LEU A 14 2.17 5.10 0.49
N CYS A 15 1.36 5.46 1.47
CA CYS A 15 0.38 4.58 2.08
C CYS A 15 -0.76 5.40 2.69
N GLY A 16 -1.79 4.72 3.17
CA GLY A 16 -2.89 5.35 3.89
C GLY A 16 -3.61 4.35 4.77
N VAL A 17 -4.47 4.87 5.64
CA VAL A 17 -5.38 4.08 6.46
C VAL A 17 -6.81 4.44 6.12
N HIS A 18 -7.70 3.47 6.19
CA HIS A 18 -9.14 3.67 6.08
C HIS A 18 -9.87 2.80 7.09
N ASN A 19 -11.19 2.92 7.12
CA ASN A 19 -12.00 2.04 7.95
C ASN A 19 -11.80 0.58 7.50
N GLY A 20 -11.35 -0.29 8.40
CA GLY A 20 -11.13 -1.71 8.13
C GLY A 20 -9.73 -2.10 7.63
N GLY A 21 -8.76 -1.18 7.58
CA GLY A 21 -7.41 -1.53 7.13
C GLY A 21 -6.57 -0.36 6.62
N GLY A 22 -5.79 -0.62 5.58
CA GLY A 22 -4.90 0.36 4.98
C GLY A 22 -4.56 0.07 3.54
N MET A 23 -3.85 0.99 2.92
CA MET A 23 -3.49 0.91 1.52
C MET A 23 -2.02 1.26 1.32
N PHE A 24 -1.35 0.56 0.41
CA PHE A 24 0.08 0.74 0.14
C PHE A 24 0.33 0.84 -1.36
N ARG A 25 1.20 1.78 -1.74
CA ARG A 25 1.65 1.96 -3.12
C ARG A 25 2.99 1.26 -3.32
N VAL A 26 2.94 -0.02 -3.71
CA VAL A 26 4.14 -0.85 -3.89
C VAL A 26 4.69 -0.83 -5.32
N GLY A 27 3.93 -0.33 -6.30
CA GLY A 27 4.31 -0.40 -7.70
C GLY A 27 4.11 -1.80 -8.31
N LYS A 28 3.94 -1.86 -9.64
CA LYS A 28 3.55 -3.10 -10.33
C LYS A 28 4.56 -4.25 -10.17
N ALA A 29 5.85 -3.93 -10.11
CA ALA A 29 6.91 -4.94 -9.99
C ALA A 29 6.89 -5.67 -8.64
N ASN A 30 6.32 -5.05 -7.60
CA ASN A 30 6.28 -5.60 -6.24
C ASN A 30 4.91 -6.19 -5.88
N GLU A 31 3.94 -6.20 -6.81
CA GLU A 31 2.59 -6.71 -6.52
C GLU A 31 2.62 -8.17 -6.08
N ASP A 32 3.31 -9.04 -6.84
CA ASP A 32 3.33 -10.48 -6.54
C ASP A 32 3.97 -10.75 -5.17
N ALA A 33 5.11 -10.12 -4.87
CA ALA A 33 5.78 -10.26 -3.58
C ALA A 33 4.95 -9.72 -2.41
N ALA A 34 4.18 -8.65 -2.63
CA ALA A 34 3.28 -8.13 -1.60
C ALA A 34 2.05 -9.01 -1.40
N LEU A 35 1.53 -9.64 -2.46
CA LEU A 35 0.40 -10.57 -2.37
C LEU A 35 0.74 -11.87 -1.64
N ASP A 36 2.02 -12.22 -1.51
CA ASP A 36 2.49 -13.33 -0.67
C ASP A 36 2.39 -13.02 0.85
N VAL A 37 2.15 -11.76 1.24
CA VAL A 37 1.95 -11.37 2.64
C VAL A 37 0.48 -11.58 3.04
N ASN A 38 0.25 -12.38 4.08
CA ASN A 38 -1.09 -12.66 4.61
C ASN A 38 -1.81 -11.38 5.06
N GLY A 39 -2.96 -11.12 4.46
CA GLY A 39 -3.80 -9.95 4.70
C GLY A 39 -3.70 -8.86 3.63
N VAL A 40 -2.91 -9.09 2.57
CA VAL A 40 -2.81 -8.21 1.40
C VAL A 40 -3.80 -8.64 0.31
N SER A 41 -4.45 -7.67 -0.32
CA SER A 41 -5.32 -7.91 -1.47
C SER A 41 -5.19 -6.81 -2.54
N PRO A 42 -5.50 -7.10 -3.81
CA PRO A 42 -5.52 -6.07 -4.84
C PRO A 42 -6.57 -5.00 -4.54
N LEU A 43 -6.21 -3.72 -4.65
CA LEU A 43 -7.15 -2.63 -4.42
C LEU A 43 -8.28 -2.65 -5.47
N ALA A 44 -9.51 -2.90 -5.03
CA ALA A 44 -10.69 -3.08 -5.89
C ALA A 44 -11.60 -1.83 -5.94
N PHE A 45 -11.05 -0.63 -6.18
CA PHE A 45 -11.83 0.60 -5.98
C PHE A 45 -12.62 1.11 -7.20
N THR A 46 -12.31 0.72 -8.44
CA THR A 46 -12.84 1.42 -9.64
C THR A 46 -13.16 0.56 -10.86
N GLY A 47 -13.28 -0.78 -10.72
CA GLY A 47 -13.52 -1.67 -11.86
C GLY A 47 -12.36 -1.73 -12.88
N LYS A 48 -11.28 -0.98 -12.66
CA LYS A 48 -9.99 -1.10 -13.34
C LYS A 48 -8.91 -1.34 -12.30
N LYS A 49 -8.09 -2.38 -12.52
CA LYS A 49 -6.87 -2.63 -11.72
C LYS A 49 -5.97 -1.40 -11.79
N MET A 50 -5.82 -0.68 -10.68
CA MET A 50 -4.76 0.32 -10.52
C MET A 50 -3.49 -0.42 -10.10
N GLY A 51 -2.72 -0.89 -11.09
CA GLY A 51 -1.52 -1.67 -10.81
C GLY A 51 -0.52 -0.90 -9.93
N GLY A 52 -0.03 -1.58 -8.89
CA GLY A 52 0.88 -1.08 -7.87
C GLY A 52 0.21 -0.47 -6.64
N MET A 53 -1.11 -0.63 -6.49
CA MET A 53 -1.87 -0.19 -5.31
C MET A 53 -2.54 -1.41 -4.67
N LEU A 54 -2.26 -1.63 -3.39
CA LEU A 54 -2.76 -2.77 -2.62
C LEU A 54 -3.56 -2.29 -1.41
N ASP A 55 -4.53 -3.11 -1.03
CA ASP A 55 -5.34 -3.00 0.17
C ASP A 55 -4.83 -4.02 1.20
N VAL A 56 -4.88 -3.68 2.48
CA VAL A 56 -4.49 -4.56 3.58
C VAL A 56 -5.55 -4.54 4.68
N ASP A 57 -5.80 -5.68 5.31
CA ASP A 57 -6.76 -5.79 6.40
C ASP A 57 -6.26 -5.20 7.74
N ASP A 58 -7.17 -5.11 8.70
CA ASP A 58 -6.89 -4.58 10.04
C ASP A 58 -5.93 -5.47 10.85
N ASP A 59 -6.00 -6.78 10.68
CA ASP A 59 -5.12 -7.77 11.31
C ASP A 59 -3.66 -7.60 10.86
N LEU A 60 -3.41 -7.44 9.56
CA LEU A 60 -2.10 -7.09 9.02
C LEU A 60 -1.65 -5.74 9.57
N MET A 61 -2.53 -4.75 9.58
CA MET A 61 -2.22 -3.41 10.11
C MET A 61 -1.88 -3.42 11.60
N ALA A 62 -2.41 -4.35 12.39
CA ALA A 62 -2.08 -4.52 13.80
C ALA A 62 -0.75 -5.26 14.04
N ASP A 63 -0.22 -5.95 13.03
CA ASP A 63 1.04 -6.68 13.10
C ASP A 63 2.21 -5.85 12.55
N ASP A 64 3.10 -5.42 13.44
CA ASP A 64 4.25 -4.59 13.09
C ASP A 64 5.19 -5.25 12.07
N ALA A 65 5.38 -6.57 12.14
CA ALA A 65 6.30 -7.27 11.26
C ALA A 65 5.71 -7.38 9.85
N ARG A 66 4.44 -7.75 9.72
CA ARG A 66 3.77 -7.80 8.40
C ARG A 66 3.61 -6.42 7.80
N ARG A 67 3.19 -5.43 8.60
CA ARG A 67 3.07 -4.04 8.15
C ARG A 67 4.42 -3.47 7.67
N ALA A 68 5.52 -3.80 8.34
CA ALA A 68 6.86 -3.40 7.92
C ALA A 68 7.27 -4.00 6.57
N GLN A 69 6.89 -5.26 6.27
CA GLN A 69 7.19 -5.90 4.98
C GLN A 69 6.53 -5.14 3.82
N VAL A 70 5.23 -4.85 3.91
CA VAL A 70 4.50 -4.14 2.86
C VAL A 70 4.98 -2.68 2.74
N LEU A 71 5.26 -2.04 3.88
CA LEU A 71 5.80 -0.68 3.90
C LEU A 71 7.17 -0.58 3.23
N ALA A 72 8.05 -1.58 3.40
CA ALA A 72 9.38 -1.59 2.78
C ALA A 72 9.27 -1.57 1.24
N LEU A 73 8.40 -2.41 0.68
CA LEU A 73 8.13 -2.45 -0.77
C LEU A 73 7.57 -1.11 -1.27
N ALA A 74 6.70 -0.47 -0.48
CA ALA A 74 6.14 0.83 -0.81
C ALA A 74 7.20 1.95 -0.77
N VAL A 75 8.05 1.97 0.26
CA VAL A 75 9.14 2.96 0.40
C VAL A 75 10.15 2.82 -0.72
N GLU A 76 10.53 1.60 -1.09
CA GLU A 76 11.45 1.34 -2.20
C GLU A 76 10.91 1.91 -3.51
N PHE A 77 9.66 1.58 -3.86
CA PHE A 77 9.04 2.07 -5.09
C PHE A 77 8.82 3.58 -5.08
N VAL A 78 8.21 4.11 -4.02
CA VAL A 78 7.83 5.53 -3.95
C VAL A 78 9.04 6.43 -3.79
N GLY A 79 10.06 5.98 -3.05
CA GLY A 79 11.31 6.71 -2.87
C GLY A 79 12.12 6.88 -4.16
N ALA A 80 11.95 5.97 -5.13
CA ALA A 80 12.56 6.05 -6.45
C ALA A 80 11.79 6.97 -7.44
N LEU A 81 10.59 7.43 -7.10
CA LEU A 81 9.83 8.33 -7.96
C LEU A 81 10.40 9.76 -7.91
N PRO A 82 10.30 10.52 -9.02
CA PRO A 82 10.56 11.95 -8.98
C PRO A 82 9.68 12.63 -7.91
N ALA A 83 10.29 13.52 -7.13
CA ALA A 83 9.56 14.34 -6.17
C ALA A 83 8.52 15.21 -6.90
N LYS A 84 7.39 15.48 -6.23
CA LYS A 84 6.32 16.34 -6.74
C LYS A 84 6.32 17.71 -6.07
#